data_AF-A0A7C5SLP3-F1
#
_entry.id   AF-A0A7C5SLP3-F1
#
_cell.length_a   1.000
_cell.length_b   1.000
_cell.length_c   1.000
_cell.angle_alpha   90.00
_cell.angle_beta   90.00
_cell.angle_gamma   90.00
#
_symmetry.space_group_name_H-M   'P 1'
#
loop_
_entity.id
_entity.type
_entity.pdbx_description
1 polymer ?
#
loop_
_entity_poly.entity_id
_entity_poly.type
_entity_poly.pdbx_seq_one_letter_code
_entity_poly.pdbx_strand_id
1 'polypeptide(L)'
;MPAMHGSLINPDLAPVPPEKRDWSAWNIAALWIGMAVCIPTYMLAAGLIGQGMNWWQAVLTVMLGNVIVLIPMILNGHGGTKYGVPFPVLARASFGTTGAHIPAIARSLVACGWFGIQTWIGGAAIYAIVTTLGWISEDPETARIAFLGITGWQFACFVAFWLVHVVIVVRGITSIKWLESWAAPFLIAAGLALLVWAIVSVDHPGRLFKSESQFTSNGQFWRVFVTQLTAMVGFWATLSLNIPDFTRYTKSQKSQI
;
A
#
# COMPACT_ATOMS: atom_id res chain seq x y z
N MET A 1 4.42 -38.20 20.72
CA MET A 1 4.67 -36.87 20.11
C MET A 1 6.14 -36.55 20.33
N PRO A 2 6.95 -36.38 19.28
CA PRO A 2 8.36 -36.03 19.46
C PRO A 2 8.46 -34.60 20.02
N ALA A 3 9.38 -34.39 20.96
CA ALA A 3 9.54 -33.14 21.70
C ALA A 3 9.71 -31.93 20.76
N MET A 4 8.75 -30.99 20.79
CA MET A 4 8.85 -29.73 20.05
C MET A 4 9.98 -28.88 20.64
N HIS A 5 10.98 -28.55 19.84
CA HIS A 5 11.98 -27.54 20.18
C HIS A 5 11.29 -26.18 20.41
N GLY A 6 11.15 -25.76 21.67
CA GLY A 6 10.45 -24.55 22.10
C GLY A 6 11.04 -23.21 21.64
N SER A 7 12.07 -23.22 20.79
CA SER A 7 12.77 -22.02 20.29
C SER A 7 12.18 -21.46 18.98
N LEU A 8 11.47 -22.28 18.18
CA LEU A 8 11.10 -21.93 16.79
C LEU A 8 9.59 -21.77 16.52
N ILE A 9 8.75 -22.03 17.53
CA ILE A 9 7.29 -21.98 17.44
C ILE A 9 6.78 -20.95 18.45
N ASN A 10 5.93 -20.04 17.97
CA ASN A 10 5.10 -19.17 18.79
C ASN A 10 3.67 -19.18 18.20
N PRO A 11 2.65 -18.68 18.93
CA PRO A 11 1.27 -18.67 18.44
C PRO A 11 1.08 -17.97 17.09
N ASP A 12 1.85 -16.91 16.81
CA ASP A 12 1.74 -16.13 15.57
C ASP A 12 2.33 -16.86 14.35
N LEU A 13 3.39 -17.65 14.57
CA LEU A 13 4.10 -18.43 13.56
C LEU A 13 3.52 -19.83 13.38
N ALA A 14 2.67 -20.29 14.30
CA ALA A 14 2.05 -21.59 14.21
C ALA A 14 1.16 -21.71 12.97
N PRO A 15 1.18 -22.87 12.27
CA PRO A 15 0.25 -23.11 11.17
C PRO A 15 -1.21 -22.94 11.61
N VAL A 16 -2.04 -22.35 10.76
CA VAL A 16 -3.48 -22.21 11.01
C VAL A 16 -4.15 -23.58 10.86
N PRO A 17 -4.81 -24.10 11.91
CA PRO A 17 -5.58 -25.34 11.82
C PRO A 17 -6.71 -25.21 10.78
N PRO A 18 -7.06 -26.27 10.05
CA PRO A 18 -8.11 -26.23 9.03
C PRO A 18 -9.45 -25.65 9.52
N GLU A 19 -9.80 -25.86 10.79
CA GLU A 19 -11.04 -25.38 11.41
C GLU A 19 -11.07 -23.86 11.56
N LYS A 20 -9.89 -23.21 11.60
CA LYS A 20 -9.73 -21.75 11.68
C LYS A 20 -9.48 -21.10 10.32
N ARG A 21 -9.51 -21.86 9.23
CA ARG A 21 -9.39 -21.34 7.86
C ARG A 21 -10.78 -21.01 7.32
N ASP A 22 -11.30 -19.86 7.68
CA ASP A 22 -12.68 -19.47 7.37
C ASP A 22 -12.80 -18.45 6.21
N TRP A 23 -11.68 -17.98 5.65
CA TRP A 23 -11.70 -16.98 4.59
C TRP A 23 -12.15 -17.58 3.25
N SER A 24 -13.16 -16.94 2.67
CA SER A 24 -13.67 -17.21 1.33
C SER A 24 -13.01 -16.31 0.27
N ALA A 25 -13.28 -16.58 -1.01
CA ALA A 25 -12.85 -15.72 -2.11
C ALA A 25 -13.33 -14.28 -1.93
N TRP A 26 -14.51 -14.07 -1.34
CA TRP A 26 -15.02 -12.74 -1.04
C TRP A 26 -14.18 -12.00 0.00
N ASN A 27 -13.69 -12.70 1.03
CA ASN A 27 -12.81 -12.09 2.04
C ASN A 27 -11.49 -11.63 1.41
N ILE A 28 -10.94 -12.44 0.50
CA ILE A 28 -9.73 -12.10 -0.24
C ILE A 28 -10.00 -10.92 -1.18
N ALA A 29 -11.10 -10.92 -1.94
CA ALA A 29 -11.47 -9.81 -2.81
C ALA A 29 -11.69 -8.50 -2.03
N ALA A 30 -12.37 -8.57 -0.87
CA ALA A 30 -12.58 -7.42 0.00
C ALA A 30 -11.26 -6.88 0.56
N LEU A 31 -10.33 -7.75 0.97
CA LEU A 31 -8.98 -7.35 1.38
C LEU A 31 -8.26 -6.60 0.24
N TRP A 32 -8.34 -7.11 -0.99
CA TRP A 32 -7.73 -6.47 -2.16
C TRP A 32 -8.30 -5.08 -2.45
N ILE A 33 -9.63 -4.94 -2.42
CA ILE A 33 -10.30 -3.66 -2.62
C ILE A 33 -9.87 -2.67 -1.52
N GLY A 34 -9.85 -3.11 -0.25
CA GLY A 34 -9.43 -2.29 0.88
C GLY A 34 -7.99 -1.81 0.78
N MET A 35 -7.07 -2.66 0.30
CA MET A 35 -5.66 -2.29 0.12
C MET A 35 -5.42 -1.43 -1.14
N ALA A 36 -6.22 -1.62 -2.20
CA ALA A 36 -6.06 -0.87 -3.45
C ALA A 36 -6.53 0.58 -3.33
N VAL A 37 -7.59 0.82 -2.56
CA VAL A 37 -8.14 2.16 -2.32
C VAL A 37 -7.31 2.86 -1.24
N CYS A 38 -6.20 3.46 -1.65
CA CYS A 38 -5.37 4.27 -0.77
C CYS A 38 -4.73 5.45 -1.51
N ILE A 39 -4.34 6.47 -0.75
CA ILE A 39 -3.74 7.70 -1.28
C ILE A 39 -2.48 7.43 -2.11
N PRO A 40 -1.54 6.54 -1.70
CA PRO A 40 -0.38 6.23 -2.53
C PRO A 40 -0.71 5.71 -3.94
N THR A 41 -1.78 4.93 -4.10
CA THR A 41 -2.23 4.46 -5.43
C THR A 41 -2.64 5.64 -6.31
N TYR A 42 -3.36 6.62 -5.75
CA TYR A 42 -3.74 7.85 -6.47
C TYR A 42 -2.52 8.71 -6.82
N MET A 43 -1.59 8.87 -5.87
CA MET A 43 -0.34 9.59 -6.09
C MET A 43 0.51 8.92 -7.18
N LEU A 44 0.54 7.59 -7.22
CA LEU A 44 1.23 6.85 -8.27
C LEU A 44 0.61 7.16 -9.63
N ALA A 45 -0.71 7.00 -9.79
CA ALA A 45 -1.39 7.32 -11.06
C ALA A 45 -1.20 8.79 -11.48
N ALA A 46 -1.36 9.73 -10.54
CA ALA A 46 -1.11 11.15 -10.77
C ALA A 46 0.35 11.43 -11.15
N GLY A 47 1.30 10.71 -10.55
CA GLY A 47 2.72 10.80 -10.86
C GLY A 47 3.04 10.32 -12.28
N LEU A 48 2.41 9.24 -12.77
CA LEU A 48 2.57 8.80 -14.16
C LEU A 48 2.14 9.90 -15.14
N ILE A 49 0.98 10.51 -14.89
CA ILE A 49 0.46 11.60 -15.72
C ILE A 49 1.34 12.84 -15.61
N GLY A 50 1.79 13.20 -14.40
CA GLY A 50 2.69 14.33 -14.16
C GLY A 50 4.08 14.17 -14.81
N GLN A 51 4.51 12.93 -15.09
CA GLN A 51 5.74 12.62 -15.83
C GLN A 51 5.54 12.65 -17.37
N GLY A 52 4.35 13.01 -17.84
CA GLY A 52 4.06 13.24 -19.25
C GLY A 52 3.26 12.13 -19.95
N MET A 53 2.88 11.06 -19.24
CA MET A 53 1.97 10.05 -19.81
C MET A 53 0.56 10.61 -19.93
N ASN A 54 -0.15 10.26 -21.01
CA ASN A 54 -1.59 10.49 -21.06
C ASN A 54 -2.35 9.49 -20.17
N TRP A 55 -3.65 9.71 -20.00
CA TRP A 55 -4.49 8.93 -19.09
C TRP A 55 -4.48 7.43 -19.41
N TRP A 56 -4.54 7.03 -20.69
CA TRP A 56 -4.63 5.63 -21.07
C TRP A 56 -3.27 4.92 -20.95
N GLN A 57 -2.18 5.62 -21.26
CA GLN A 57 -0.81 5.12 -21.03
C GLN A 57 -0.58 4.85 -19.54
N ALA A 58 -1.03 5.76 -18.67
CA ALA A 58 -0.94 5.59 -17.23
C ALA A 58 -1.76 4.36 -16.76
N VAL A 59 -3.02 4.24 -17.22
CA VAL A 59 -3.87 3.08 -16.90
C VAL A 59 -3.25 1.76 -17.36
N LEU A 60 -2.76 1.69 -18.60
CA LEU A 60 -2.12 0.47 -19.12
C LEU A 60 -0.84 0.12 -18.38
N THR A 61 -0.02 1.11 -18.00
CA THR A 61 1.21 0.88 -17.24
C THR A 61 0.89 0.33 -15.85
N VAL A 62 -0.12 0.88 -15.18
CA VAL A 62 -0.62 0.38 -13.89
C VAL A 62 -1.17 -1.04 -14.02
N MET A 63 -2.01 -1.29 -15.03
CA MET A 63 -2.56 -2.63 -15.30
C MET A 63 -1.47 -3.66 -15.56
N LEU A 64 -0.48 -3.33 -16.39
CA LEU A 64 0.63 -4.22 -16.69
C LEU A 64 1.46 -4.52 -15.44
N GLY A 65 1.76 -3.51 -14.61
CA GLY A 65 2.46 -3.70 -13.35
C GLY A 65 1.71 -4.66 -12.41
N ASN A 66 0.39 -4.50 -12.29
CA ASN A 66 -0.46 -5.40 -11.50
C ASN A 66 -0.46 -6.84 -12.03
N VAL A 67 -0.54 -7.02 -13.36
CA VAL A 67 -0.46 -8.36 -13.97
C VAL A 67 0.89 -9.02 -13.72
N ILE A 68 1.99 -8.27 -13.81
CA ILE A 68 3.33 -8.79 -13.53
C ILE A 68 3.43 -9.26 -12.08
N VAL A 69 2.91 -8.47 -11.12
CA VAL A 69 2.99 -8.81 -9.69
C VAL A 69 2.00 -9.92 -9.29
N LEU A 70 0.90 -10.06 -10.01
CA LEU A 70 -0.08 -11.13 -9.78
C LEU A 70 0.56 -12.52 -9.88
N ILE A 71 1.49 -12.72 -10.83
CA ILE A 71 2.16 -14.01 -11.04
C ILE A 71 2.91 -14.49 -9.78
N PRO A 72 3.93 -13.80 -9.26
CA PRO A 72 4.61 -14.22 -8.04
C PRO A 72 3.69 -14.23 -6.82
N MET A 73 2.64 -13.41 -6.82
CA MET A 73 1.68 -13.37 -5.72
C MET A 73 0.82 -14.64 -5.64
N ILE A 74 0.34 -15.16 -6.78
CA ILE A 74 -0.36 -16.45 -6.82
C ILE A 74 0.56 -17.58 -6.39
N LEU A 75 1.82 -17.56 -6.87
CA LEU A 75 2.83 -18.58 -6.54
C LEU A 75 3.16 -18.60 -5.03
N ASN A 76 3.43 -17.44 -4.43
CA ASN A 76 3.69 -17.35 -2.98
C ASN A 76 2.42 -17.67 -2.17
N GLY A 77 1.25 -17.22 -2.62
CA GLY A 77 -0.03 -17.46 -1.95
C GLY A 77 -0.36 -18.94 -1.81
N HIS A 78 0.06 -19.77 -2.78
CA HIS A 78 -0.15 -21.22 -2.77
C HIS A 78 0.45 -21.89 -1.52
N GLY A 79 1.67 -21.51 -1.15
CA GLY A 79 2.33 -22.03 0.04
C GLY A 79 1.56 -21.70 1.32
N GLY A 80 1.09 -20.45 1.44
CA GLY A 80 0.26 -20.02 2.55
C GLY A 80 -1.04 -20.80 2.67
N THR A 81 -1.79 -20.93 1.57
CA THR A 81 -3.08 -21.66 1.54
C THR A 81 -2.92 -23.15 1.84
N LYS A 82 -1.94 -23.80 1.22
CA LYS A 82 -1.73 -25.25 1.34
C LYS A 82 -1.29 -25.63 2.74
N TYR A 83 -0.27 -24.95 3.27
CA TYR A 83 0.36 -25.32 4.54
C TYR A 83 -0.20 -24.54 5.75
N GLY A 84 -0.95 -23.46 5.52
CA GLY A 84 -1.48 -22.60 6.58
C GLY A 84 -0.38 -21.82 7.31
N VAL A 85 0.77 -21.58 6.66
CA VAL A 85 1.95 -20.98 7.30
C VAL A 85 2.18 -19.54 6.82
N PRO A 86 2.68 -18.65 7.69
CA PRO A 86 3.04 -17.30 7.31
C PRO A 86 4.36 -17.23 6.53
N PHE A 87 4.64 -16.07 5.92
CA PHE A 87 5.84 -15.85 5.10
C PHE A 87 7.16 -16.20 5.80
N PRO A 88 7.42 -15.80 7.07
CA PRO A 88 8.69 -16.12 7.73
C PRO A 88 8.92 -17.63 7.90
N VAL A 89 7.84 -18.42 7.98
CA VAL A 89 7.93 -19.89 8.07
C VAL A 89 8.18 -20.49 6.69
N LEU A 90 7.50 -19.99 5.65
CA LEU A 90 7.74 -20.41 4.27
C LEU A 90 9.19 -20.12 3.84
N ALA A 91 9.74 -18.97 4.24
CA ALA A 91 11.12 -18.59 3.96
C ALA A 91 12.16 -19.56 4.56
N ARG A 92 11.83 -20.29 5.63
CA ARG A 92 12.73 -21.30 6.23
C ARG A 92 13.00 -22.47 5.29
N ALA A 93 12.09 -22.76 4.35
CA ALA A 93 12.31 -23.82 3.36
C ALA A 93 13.45 -23.48 2.39
N SER A 94 13.66 -22.20 2.08
CA SER A 94 14.70 -21.74 1.15
C SER A 94 15.99 -21.31 1.86
N PHE A 95 15.86 -20.63 3.00
CA PHE A 95 17.00 -20.00 3.70
C PHE A 95 17.41 -20.74 4.99
N GLY A 96 16.71 -21.80 5.37
CA GLY A 96 16.90 -22.45 6.67
C GLY A 96 16.32 -21.62 7.83
N THR A 97 16.41 -22.16 9.05
CA THR A 97 15.85 -21.54 10.27
C THR A 97 16.55 -20.24 10.64
N THR A 98 17.88 -20.20 10.52
CA THR A 98 18.67 -19.00 10.83
C THR A 98 18.69 -18.01 9.67
N GLY A 99 18.81 -18.49 8.42
CA GLY A 99 18.89 -17.61 7.25
C GLY A 99 17.57 -16.90 6.93
N ALA A 100 16.42 -17.45 7.33
CA ALA A 100 15.12 -16.80 7.18
C ALA A 100 15.00 -15.46 7.93
N HIS A 101 15.88 -15.16 8.89
CA HIS A 101 15.93 -13.85 9.52
C HIS A 101 16.30 -12.73 8.55
N ILE A 102 17.13 -13.00 7.54
CA ILE A 102 17.55 -11.99 6.55
C ILE A 102 16.33 -11.45 5.77
N PRO A 103 15.51 -12.27 5.09
CA PRO A 103 14.33 -11.77 4.40
C PRO A 103 13.26 -11.22 5.35
N ALA A 104 13.15 -11.76 6.58
CA ALA A 104 12.22 -11.24 7.57
C ALA A 104 12.58 -9.81 8.04
N ILE A 105 13.87 -9.55 8.30
CA ILE A 105 14.37 -8.21 8.66
C ILE A 105 14.21 -7.27 7.47
N ALA A 106 14.60 -7.68 6.26
CA ALA A 106 14.41 -6.87 5.06
C ALA A 106 12.94 -6.46 4.87
N ARG A 107 12.01 -7.39 5.04
CA ARG A 107 10.57 -7.12 4.97
C ARG A 107 10.09 -6.17 6.07
N SER A 108 10.66 -6.29 7.27
CA SER A 108 10.34 -5.42 8.42
C SER A 108 10.83 -3.98 8.17
N LEU A 109 12.04 -3.81 7.63
CA LEU A 109 12.57 -2.49 7.25
C LEU A 109 11.68 -1.80 6.20
N VAL A 110 11.24 -2.56 5.19
CA VAL A 110 10.33 -2.02 4.17
C VAL A 110 8.96 -1.67 4.77
N ALA A 111 8.45 -2.43 5.74
CA ALA A 111 7.23 -2.08 6.47
C ALA A 111 7.38 -0.74 7.21
N CYS A 112 8.52 -0.51 7.86
CA CYS A 112 8.82 0.77 8.51
C CYS A 112 8.88 1.93 7.51
N GLY A 113 9.46 1.70 6.32
CA GLY A 113 9.47 2.69 5.23
C GLY A 113 8.06 3.06 4.78
N TRP A 114 7.20 2.08 4.55
CA TRP A 114 5.79 2.31 4.20
C TRP A 114 5.04 3.05 5.30
N PHE A 115 5.26 2.68 6.56
CA PHE A 115 4.67 3.39 7.70
C PHE A 115 5.10 4.86 7.73
N GLY A 116 6.38 5.15 7.47
CA GLY A 116 6.90 6.52 7.37
C GLY A 116 6.24 7.33 6.24
N ILE A 117 6.14 6.75 5.04
CA ILE A 117 5.50 7.38 3.88
C ILE A 117 4.02 7.68 4.16
N GLN A 118 3.27 6.71 4.71
CA GLN A 118 1.86 6.90 5.01
C GLN A 118 1.64 7.94 6.12
N THR A 119 2.54 7.97 7.10
CA THR A 119 2.52 8.97 8.17
C THR A 119 2.81 10.37 7.61
N TRP A 120 3.75 10.48 6.67
CA TRP A 120 4.05 11.72 5.96
C TRP A 120 2.86 12.23 5.15
N ILE A 121 2.23 11.37 4.36
CA ILE A 121 1.05 11.73 3.57
C ILE A 121 -0.11 12.19 4.48
N GLY A 122 -0.37 11.48 5.59
CA GLY A 122 -1.40 11.88 6.54
C GLY A 122 -1.08 13.20 7.25
N GLY A 123 0.19 13.43 7.62
CA GLY A 123 0.65 14.71 8.16
C GLY A 123 0.49 15.86 7.16
N ALA A 124 0.82 15.63 5.89
CA ALA A 124 0.62 16.61 4.82
C ALA A 124 -0.87 16.94 4.60
N ALA A 125 -1.77 15.96 4.78
CA ALA A 125 -3.21 16.20 4.72
C ALA A 125 -3.69 17.09 5.89
N ILE A 126 -3.24 16.84 7.12
CA ILE A 126 -3.53 17.73 8.27
C ILE A 126 -3.01 19.13 7.99
N TYR A 127 -1.75 19.22 7.54
CA TYR A 127 -1.12 20.49 7.22
C TYR A 127 -1.95 21.28 6.19
N ALA A 128 -2.37 20.65 5.09
CA ALA A 128 -3.20 21.27 4.07
C ALA A 128 -4.55 21.77 4.62
N ILE A 129 -5.21 20.99 5.49
CA ILE A 129 -6.48 21.38 6.11
C ILE A 129 -6.29 22.62 6.98
N VAL A 130 -5.29 22.60 7.87
CA VAL A 130 -5.07 23.69 8.85
C VAL A 130 -4.66 24.99 8.15
N THR A 131 -3.84 24.91 7.10
CA THR A 131 -3.49 26.07 6.27
C THR A 131 -4.70 26.61 5.51
N THR A 132 -5.54 25.74 4.95
CA THR A 132 -6.76 26.16 4.22
C THR A 132 -7.78 26.83 5.14
N LEU A 133 -7.86 26.41 6.41
CA LEU A 133 -8.71 27.04 7.42
C LEU A 133 -8.15 28.38 7.95
N GLY A 134 -6.95 28.77 7.53
CA GLY A 134 -6.28 30.00 7.99
C GLY A 134 -5.79 29.94 9.43
N TRP A 135 -5.73 28.76 10.04
CA TRP A 135 -5.22 28.57 11.41
C TRP A 135 -3.70 28.67 11.48
N ILE A 136 -3.04 28.41 10.35
CA ILE A 136 -1.61 28.62 10.17
C ILE A 136 -1.45 29.41 8.88
N SER A 137 -0.77 30.55 8.96
CA SER A 137 -0.34 31.33 7.79
C SER A 137 1.13 31.02 7.51
N GLU A 138 1.45 30.64 6.27
CA GLU A 138 2.86 30.59 5.84
C GLU A 138 3.29 31.93 5.25
N ASP A 139 4.41 32.44 5.75
CA ASP A 139 5.26 33.36 5.00
C ASP A 139 6.30 32.48 4.25
N PRO A 140 6.37 32.54 2.90
CA PRO A 140 7.20 31.65 2.07
C PRO A 140 8.69 31.64 2.41
N GLU A 141 9.20 32.65 3.12
CA GLU A 141 10.63 32.80 3.44
C GLU A 141 11.03 32.37 4.87
N THR A 142 10.09 32.12 5.78
CA THR A 142 10.43 31.83 7.18
C THR A 142 10.60 30.34 7.49
N ALA A 143 11.85 29.99 7.82
CA ALA A 143 12.26 28.83 8.62
C ALA A 143 11.94 27.43 8.08
N ARG A 144 12.39 27.13 6.86
CA ARG A 144 12.72 25.74 6.54
C ARG A 144 13.80 25.25 7.51
N ILE A 145 13.57 24.12 8.15
CA ILE A 145 14.59 23.50 9.00
C ILE A 145 15.74 23.07 8.08
N ALA A 146 16.91 23.71 8.21
CA ALA A 146 18.01 23.60 7.24
C ALA A 146 18.41 22.14 6.90
N PHE A 147 18.31 21.23 7.88
CA PHE A 147 18.59 19.80 7.68
C PHE A 147 17.44 19.01 7.03
N LEU A 148 16.17 19.37 7.32
CA LEU A 148 15.01 18.59 6.90
C LEU A 148 14.36 19.12 5.60
N GLY A 149 14.61 20.39 5.25
CA GLY A 149 14.00 21.01 4.07
C GLY A 149 12.49 21.28 4.18
N ILE A 150 11.89 21.00 5.35
CA ILE A 150 10.46 21.16 5.64
C ILE A 150 10.23 22.30 6.63
N THR A 151 9.02 22.85 6.65
CA THR A 151 8.64 23.88 7.64
C THR A 151 8.39 23.25 9.01
N GLY A 152 8.53 24.03 10.09
CA GLY A 152 8.22 23.56 11.44
C GLY A 152 6.78 23.06 11.58
N TRP A 153 5.84 23.67 10.85
CA TRP A 153 4.44 23.26 10.82
C TRP A 153 4.20 21.93 10.10
N GLN A 154 4.89 21.67 8.99
CA GLN A 154 4.85 20.37 8.32
C GLN A 154 5.37 19.26 9.24
N PHE A 155 6.47 19.52 9.96
CA PHE A 155 6.99 18.58 10.95
C PHE A 155 6.03 18.35 12.11
N ALA A 156 5.41 19.41 12.65
CA ALA A 156 4.43 19.30 13.72
C ALA A 156 3.20 18.47 13.30
N CYS A 157 2.68 18.68 12.09
CA CYS A 157 1.57 17.90 11.56
C CYS A 157 1.93 16.43 11.34
N PHE A 158 3.16 16.16 10.87
CA PHE A 158 3.70 14.80 10.78
C PHE A 158 3.75 14.11 12.15
N VAL A 159 4.31 14.77 13.16
CA VAL A 159 4.40 14.22 14.53
C VAL A 159 3.01 14.03 15.13
N ALA A 160 2.09 14.97 14.91
CA ALA A 160 0.71 14.85 15.37
C ALA A 160 0.01 13.62 14.76
N PHE A 161 0.13 13.42 13.45
CA PHE A 161 -0.44 12.25 12.78
C PHE A 161 0.23 10.94 13.23
N TRP A 162 1.54 10.96 13.44
CA TRP A 162 2.28 9.83 13.99
C TRP A 162 1.77 9.44 15.39
N LEU A 163 1.58 10.41 16.29
CA LEU A 163 1.05 10.18 17.64
C LEU A 163 -0.35 9.57 17.59
N VAL A 164 -1.22 10.06 16.70
CA VAL A 164 -2.55 9.48 16.49
C VAL A 164 -2.45 8.00 16.10
N HIS A 165 -1.56 7.66 15.17
CA HIS A 165 -1.30 6.27 14.80
C HIS A 165 -0.83 5.42 15.98
N VAL A 166 0.14 5.91 16.77
CA VAL A 166 0.65 5.19 17.95
C VAL A 166 -0.46 4.93 18.96
N VAL A 167 -1.32 5.92 19.23
CA VAL A 167 -2.46 5.77 20.13
C VAL A 167 -3.43 4.70 19.63
N ILE A 168 -3.73 4.67 18.33
CA ILE A 168 -4.61 3.65 17.73
C ILE A 168 -3.99 2.26 17.84
N VAL A 169 -2.69 2.12 17.57
CA VAL A 169 -1.97 0.84 17.64
C VAL A 169 -1.93 0.30 19.07
N VAL A 170 -1.65 1.16 20.07
CA VAL A 170 -1.62 0.76 21.49
C VAL A 170 -2.99 0.31 22.00
N ARG A 171 -4.10 0.83 21.44
CA ARG A 171 -5.47 0.37 21.75
C ARG A 171 -5.84 -0.97 21.08
N GLY A 172 -4.91 -1.58 20.34
CA GLY A 172 -5.05 -2.93 19.81
C GLY A 172 -5.93 -3.06 18.56
N ILE A 173 -6.03 -4.31 18.08
CA ILE A 173 -6.61 -4.64 16.77
C ILE A 173 -8.10 -4.29 16.62
N THR A 174 -8.86 -4.24 17.72
CA THR A 174 -10.28 -3.87 17.70
C THR A 174 -10.47 -2.43 17.24
N SER A 175 -9.59 -1.51 17.67
CA SER A 175 -9.65 -0.10 17.27
C SER A 175 -9.36 0.07 15.78
N ILE A 176 -8.40 -0.71 15.26
CA ILE A 176 -8.03 -0.71 13.84
C ILE A 176 -9.21 -1.19 12.99
N LYS A 177 -9.82 -2.33 13.35
CA LYS A 177 -10.98 -2.88 12.63
C LYS A 177 -12.14 -1.88 12.59
N TRP A 178 -12.42 -1.21 13.70
CA TRP A 178 -13.47 -0.20 13.76
C TRP A 178 -13.18 0.97 12.82
N LEU A 179 -11.95 1.51 12.85
CA LEU A 179 -11.55 2.62 11.97
C LEU A 179 -11.63 2.23 10.49
N GLU A 180 -11.11 1.05 10.14
CA GLU A 180 -11.12 0.51 8.77
C GLU A 180 -12.54 0.34 8.22
N SER A 181 -13.47 -0.12 9.07
CA SER A 181 -14.88 -0.31 8.70
C SER A 181 -15.56 0.98 8.24
N TRP A 182 -15.16 2.13 8.79
CA TRP A 182 -15.66 3.45 8.38
C TRP A 182 -14.83 4.08 7.27
N ALA A 183 -13.50 3.87 7.29
CA ALA A 183 -12.59 4.44 6.32
C ALA A 183 -12.85 3.92 4.90
N ALA A 184 -13.12 2.62 4.71
CA ALA A 184 -13.29 2.05 3.38
C ALA A 184 -14.51 2.64 2.61
N PRO A 185 -15.74 2.68 3.18
CA PRO A 185 -16.87 3.34 2.51
C PRO A 185 -16.63 4.84 2.29
N PHE A 186 -16.02 5.52 3.26
CA PHE A 186 -15.72 6.96 3.15
C PHE A 186 -14.74 7.24 2.01
N LEU A 187 -13.65 6.49 1.88
CA LEU A 187 -12.65 6.69 0.83
C LEU A 187 -13.23 6.43 -0.56
N ILE A 188 -14.09 5.40 -0.71
CA ILE A 188 -14.77 5.12 -1.98
C ILE A 188 -15.73 6.28 -2.32
N ALA A 189 -16.55 6.71 -1.36
CA ALA A 189 -17.48 7.82 -1.57
C ALA A 189 -16.75 9.13 -1.89
N ALA A 190 -15.66 9.44 -1.18
CA ALA A 190 -14.83 10.61 -1.43
C ALA A 190 -14.15 10.54 -2.81
N GLY A 191 -13.63 9.38 -3.20
CA GLY A 191 -13.05 9.15 -4.53
C GLY A 191 -14.07 9.37 -5.65
N LEU A 192 -15.29 8.86 -5.50
CA LEU A 192 -16.39 9.11 -6.44
C LEU A 192 -16.80 10.58 -6.46
N ALA A 193 -16.91 11.23 -5.30
CA ALA A 193 -17.23 12.65 -5.21
C ALA A 193 -16.17 13.52 -5.91
N LEU A 194 -14.88 13.21 -5.73
CA LEU A 194 -13.79 13.89 -6.43
C LEU A 194 -13.83 13.65 -7.94
N LEU A 195 -14.21 12.44 -8.39
CA LEU A 195 -14.40 12.15 -9.81
C LEU A 195 -15.56 12.96 -10.40
N VAL A 196 -16.72 13.00 -9.73
CA VAL A 196 -17.86 13.81 -10.16
C VAL A 196 -17.48 15.29 -10.20
N TRP A 197 -16.82 15.78 -9.15
CA TRP A 197 -16.33 17.15 -9.08
C TRP A 197 -15.39 17.48 -10.25
N ALA A 198 -14.44 16.60 -10.57
CA ALA A 198 -13.53 16.78 -11.70
C ALA A 198 -14.27 16.84 -13.05
N ILE A 199 -15.33 16.04 -13.22
CA ILE A 199 -16.16 16.02 -14.44
C ILE A 199 -16.97 17.32 -14.59
N VAL A 200 -17.55 17.83 -13.50
CA VAL A 200 -18.35 19.07 -13.55
C VAL A 200 -17.51 20.34 -13.56
N SER A 201 -16.26 20.28 -13.10
CA SER A 201 -15.34 21.43 -13.09
C SER A 201 -14.71 21.71 -14.46
N VAL A 202 -14.92 20.85 -15.46
CA VAL A 202 -14.47 21.06 -16.84
C VAL A 202 -15.67 21.38 -17.74
N ASP A 203 -15.51 22.36 -18.62
CA ASP A 203 -16.58 22.77 -19.56
C ASP A 203 -17.06 21.60 -20.45
N HIS A 204 -16.15 20.67 -20.76
CA HIS A 204 -16.44 19.48 -21.56
C HIS A 204 -15.73 18.26 -20.97
N PRO A 205 -16.45 17.19 -20.59
CA PRO A 205 -15.85 15.95 -20.06
C PRO A 205 -14.80 15.34 -21.00
N GLY A 206 -14.96 15.53 -22.32
CA GLY A 206 -13.99 15.09 -23.31
C GLY A 206 -12.60 15.75 -23.18
N ARG A 207 -12.47 16.92 -22.53
CA ARG A 207 -11.16 17.54 -22.27
C ARG A 207 -10.30 16.74 -21.29
N LEU A 208 -10.92 16.04 -20.34
CA LEU A 208 -10.20 15.15 -19.42
C LEU A 208 -9.46 14.02 -20.16
N PHE A 209 -10.07 13.55 -21.27
CA PHE A 209 -9.55 12.44 -22.05
C PHE A 209 -8.74 12.87 -23.29
N LYS A 210 -8.67 14.17 -23.58
CA LYS A 210 -7.93 14.76 -24.71
C LYS A 210 -6.50 15.18 -24.38
N SER A 211 -6.07 15.03 -23.13
CA SER A 211 -4.68 15.32 -22.75
C SER A 211 -3.74 14.40 -23.52
N GLU A 212 -2.98 14.95 -24.46
CA GLU A 212 -2.01 14.21 -25.25
C GLU A 212 -0.78 13.86 -24.41
N SER A 213 -0.06 12.85 -24.86
CA SER A 213 1.23 12.48 -24.27
C SER A 213 2.22 13.63 -24.48
N GLN A 214 2.90 14.05 -23.42
CA GLN A 214 3.89 15.13 -23.48
C GLN A 214 5.25 14.66 -24.02
N PHE A 215 5.40 13.37 -24.32
CA PHE A 215 6.65 12.83 -24.87
C PHE A 215 6.86 13.26 -26.32
N THR A 216 8.01 13.87 -26.59
CA THR A 216 8.41 14.32 -27.93
C THR A 216 9.10 13.22 -28.74
N SER A 217 9.49 12.12 -28.10
CA SER A 217 10.10 10.96 -28.75
C SER A 217 9.73 9.64 -28.07
N ASN A 218 9.73 8.56 -28.85
CA ASN A 218 9.51 7.20 -28.32
C ASN A 218 10.57 6.81 -27.28
N GLY A 219 11.82 7.27 -27.42
CA GLY A 219 12.89 6.99 -26.46
C GLY A 219 12.62 7.58 -25.07
N GLN A 220 12.07 8.81 -25.03
CA GLN A 220 11.66 9.44 -23.77
C GLN A 220 10.50 8.68 -23.11
N PHE A 221 9.50 8.28 -23.90
CA PHE A 221 8.39 7.45 -23.42
C PHE A 221 8.90 6.14 -22.81
N TRP A 222 9.73 5.38 -23.52
CA TRP A 222 10.22 4.09 -23.03
C TRP A 222 11.05 4.20 -21.75
N ARG A 223 11.85 5.27 -21.61
CA ARG A 223 12.61 5.52 -20.38
C ARG A 223 11.69 5.76 -19.19
N VAL A 224 10.66 6.59 -19.35
CA VAL A 224 9.67 6.84 -18.29
C VAL A 224 8.81 5.59 -18.06
N PHE A 225 8.39 4.91 -19.11
CA PHE A 225 7.61 3.68 -19.01
C PHE A 225 8.32 2.59 -18.22
N VAL A 226 9.57 2.27 -18.53
CA VAL A 226 10.32 1.22 -17.83
C VAL A 226 10.54 1.58 -16.36
N THR A 227 10.89 2.84 -16.08
CA THR A 227 11.11 3.30 -14.69
C THR A 227 9.81 3.30 -13.88
N GLN A 228 8.71 3.80 -14.44
CA GLN A 228 7.40 3.80 -13.79
C GLN A 228 6.82 2.39 -13.63
N LEU A 229 6.98 1.51 -14.61
CA LEU A 229 6.57 0.11 -14.51
C LEU A 229 7.35 -0.60 -13.41
N THR A 230 8.66 -0.37 -13.32
CA THR A 230 9.49 -0.92 -12.25
C THR A 230 9.06 -0.39 -10.89
N ALA A 231 8.74 0.90 -10.77
CA ALA A 231 8.22 1.47 -9.54
C ALA A 231 6.87 0.85 -9.13
N MET A 232 5.98 0.61 -10.11
CA MET A 232 4.68 -0.05 -9.88
C MET A 232 4.84 -1.50 -9.43
N VAL A 233 5.76 -2.25 -10.04
CA VAL A 233 6.10 -3.61 -9.60
C VAL A 233 6.68 -3.56 -8.19
N GLY A 234 7.60 -2.64 -7.90
CA GLY A 234 8.20 -2.46 -6.58
C GLY A 234 7.20 -2.10 -5.48
N PHE A 235 6.18 -1.30 -5.82
CA PHE A 235 5.09 -0.94 -4.91
C PHE A 235 4.39 -2.19 -4.36
N TRP A 236 4.00 -3.13 -5.23
CA TRP A 236 3.28 -4.34 -4.84
C TRP A 236 4.16 -5.56 -4.55
N ALA A 237 5.44 -5.53 -4.92
CA ALA A 237 6.37 -6.65 -4.71
C ALA A 237 6.48 -7.05 -3.23
N THR A 238 6.43 -6.06 -2.32
CA THR A 238 6.51 -6.30 -0.88
C THR A 238 5.34 -7.15 -0.38
N LEU A 239 4.14 -6.89 -0.93
CA LEU A 239 2.92 -7.64 -0.63
C LEU A 239 2.95 -9.05 -1.22
N SER A 240 3.48 -9.18 -2.43
CA SER A 240 3.65 -10.48 -3.10
C SER A 240 4.42 -11.48 -2.24
N LEU A 241 5.41 -11.02 -1.45
CA LEU A 241 6.16 -11.87 -0.53
C LEU A 241 5.34 -12.28 0.70
N ASN A 242 4.61 -11.36 1.32
CA ASN A 242 3.88 -11.61 2.56
C ASN A 242 2.42 -12.02 2.37
N ILE A 243 2.00 -12.30 1.14
CA ILE A 243 0.68 -12.85 0.85
C ILE A 243 0.35 -14.14 1.65
N PRO A 244 1.31 -15.02 2.02
CA PRO A 244 1.02 -16.17 2.89
C PRO A 244 0.45 -15.79 4.26
N ASP A 245 0.74 -14.59 4.75
CA ASP A 245 0.23 -14.11 6.05
C ASP A 245 -1.29 -13.94 6.03
N PHE A 246 -1.87 -13.71 4.85
CA PHE A 246 -3.31 -13.65 4.63
C PHE A 246 -3.87 -14.98 4.12
N THR A 247 -3.21 -15.59 3.13
CA THR A 247 -3.75 -16.79 2.48
C THR A 247 -3.74 -18.01 3.40
N ARG A 248 -2.94 -18.03 4.47
CA ARG A 248 -2.99 -19.05 5.54
C ARG A 248 -4.38 -19.24 6.17
N TYR A 249 -5.27 -18.26 6.08
CA TYR A 249 -6.63 -18.31 6.62
C TYR A 249 -7.68 -18.78 5.59
N THR A 250 -7.29 -19.07 4.35
CA THR A 250 -8.24 -19.43 3.27
C THR A 250 -8.68 -20.88 3.32
N LYS A 251 -9.97 -21.11 3.03
CA LYS A 251 -10.60 -22.44 3.04
C LYS A 251 -10.03 -23.39 1.99
N SER A 252 -9.65 -22.87 0.83
CA SER A 252 -9.24 -23.69 -0.31
C SER A 252 -8.39 -22.91 -1.29
N GLN A 253 -7.63 -23.65 -2.12
CA GLN A 253 -6.84 -23.07 -3.21
C GLN A 253 -7.70 -22.30 -4.21
N LYS A 254 -8.96 -22.71 -4.43
CA LYS A 254 -9.91 -21.99 -5.28
C LYS A 254 -10.35 -20.66 -4.69
N SER A 255 -10.32 -20.54 -3.35
CA SER A 255 -10.67 -19.30 -2.65
C SER A 255 -9.54 -18.26 -2.65
N GLN A 256 -8.33 -18.68 -3.05
CA GLN A 256 -7.15 -17.81 -3.15
C GLN A 256 -7.07 -17.07 -4.49
N ILE A 257 -7.59 -17.68 -5.56
CA ILE A 257 -7.49 -17.18 -6.95
C ILE A 257 -8.59 -16.16 -7.21
#